data_AF-A0A0P0V8F8-F1
#
_entry.id   AF-A0A0P0V8F8-F1
#
_cell.length_a   1.000
_cell.length_b   1.000
_cell.length_c   1.000
_cell.angle_alpha   90.00
_cell.angle_beta   90.00
_cell.angle_gamma   90.00
#
_symmetry.space_group_name_H-M   'P 1'
#
loop_
_entity.id
_entity.type
_entity.pdbx_description
1 polymer ?
#
loop_
_entity_poly.entity_id
_entity_poly.type
_entity_poly.pdbx_seq_one_letter_code
_entity_poly.pdbx_strand_id
1 'polypeptide(L)'
;STRKIATIKFPVVFSAICLFLLCHGSLAQFLSQSTSQWQSSHRGNPRECRFDHLQAFKPIRTVRSQADTTEVYDISNKLFQCTGVFVVRRVIEPRGLLLPHYSNGVTLVYIIQGRGVTGPTFPGCPQAYQQ
;
A
#
# COMPACT_ATOMS: atom_id res chain seq x y z
N SER A 1 -24.65 -21.59 -62.58
CA SER A 1 -23.63 -20.64 -62.08
C SER A 1 -24.34 -19.37 -61.66
N THR A 2 -24.63 -19.21 -60.37
CA THR A 2 -25.23 -17.97 -59.83
C THR A 2 -24.71 -17.79 -58.40
N ARG A 3 -23.56 -17.12 -58.27
CA ARG A 3 -23.03 -16.68 -56.96
C ARG A 3 -23.96 -15.58 -56.44
N LYS A 4 -24.76 -15.87 -55.42
CA LYS A 4 -25.47 -14.86 -54.62
C LYS A 4 -24.42 -14.10 -53.80
N ILE A 5 -24.16 -12.86 -54.18
CA ILE A 5 -23.39 -11.91 -53.37
C ILE A 5 -24.25 -11.57 -52.16
N ALA A 6 -23.86 -12.09 -50.99
CA ALA A 6 -24.50 -11.77 -49.73
C ALA A 6 -24.20 -10.31 -49.40
N THR A 7 -25.21 -9.44 -49.54
CA THR A 7 -25.18 -8.07 -49.06
C THR A 7 -25.20 -8.10 -47.53
N ILE A 8 -24.00 -8.12 -46.95
CA ILE A 8 -23.80 -7.89 -45.53
C ILE A 8 -24.46 -6.56 -45.17
N LYS A 9 -25.53 -6.63 -44.37
CA LYS A 9 -26.28 -5.45 -43.96
C LYS A 9 -25.37 -4.59 -43.09
N PHE A 10 -24.98 -3.42 -43.61
CA PHE A 10 -24.23 -2.36 -42.92
C PHE A 10 -24.58 -2.16 -41.43
N PRO A 11 -25.86 -2.19 -40.99
CA PRO A 11 -26.19 -2.07 -39.55
C PRO A 11 -25.65 -3.20 -38.67
N VAL A 12 -25.50 -4.42 -39.20
CA VAL A 12 -24.95 -5.55 -38.45
C VAL A 12 -23.45 -5.37 -38.20
N VAL A 13 -22.73 -4.87 -39.21
CA VAL A 13 -21.29 -4.58 -39.09
C VAL A 13 -21.06 -3.45 -38.10
N PHE A 14 -21.86 -2.38 -38.16
CA PHE A 14 -21.75 -1.26 -37.23
C PHE A 14 -22.06 -1.69 -35.79
N SER A 15 -23.12 -2.47 -35.58
CA SER A 15 -23.46 -3.01 -34.26
C SER A 15 -22.34 -3.90 -33.69
N ALA A 16 -21.74 -4.77 -34.52
CA ALA A 16 -20.61 -5.59 -34.10
C ALA A 16 -19.39 -4.73 -33.71
N ILE A 17 -19.04 -3.71 -34.49
CA ILE A 17 -17.93 -2.79 -34.17
C ILE A 17 -18.19 -2.06 -32.84
N CYS A 18 -19.40 -1.55 -32.63
CA CYS A 18 -19.76 -0.91 -31.36
C CYS A 18 -19.62 -1.86 -30.16
N LEU A 19 -20.08 -3.11 -30.29
CA LEU A 19 -19.93 -4.11 -29.23
C LEU A 19 -18.46 -4.45 -28.96
N PHE A 20 -17.63 -4.56 -29.99
CA PHE A 20 -16.19 -4.75 -29.83
C PHE A 20 -15.54 -3.57 -29.09
N LEU A 21 -15.86 -2.33 -29.47
CA LEU A 21 -15.30 -1.13 -28.81
C LEU A 21 -15.73 -1.04 -27.34
N LEU A 22 -17.01 -1.31 -27.03
CA LEU A 22 -17.52 -1.35 -25.65
C LEU A 22 -16.88 -2.47 -24.83
N CYS A 23 -16.68 -3.65 -25.43
CA CYS A 23 -16.01 -4.78 -24.80
C CYS A 23 -14.53 -4.47 -24.49
N HIS A 24 -13.81 -3.86 -25.44
CA HIS A 24 -12.43 -3.42 -25.22
C HIS A 24 -12.31 -2.33 -24.14
N GLY A 25 -13.21 -1.36 -24.12
CA GLY A 25 -13.21 -0.30 -23.10
C GLY A 25 -13.47 -0.84 -21.69
N SER A 26 -14.43 -1.76 -21.55
CA SER A 26 -14.76 -2.40 -20.25
C SER A 26 -13.67 -3.37 -19.78
N LEU A 27 -13.07 -4.16 -20.69
CA LEU A 27 -11.91 -4.99 -20.37
C LEU A 27 -10.71 -4.15 -19.91
N ALA A 28 -10.44 -3.00 -20.55
CA ALA A 28 -9.34 -2.13 -20.16
C ALA A 28 -9.53 -1.56 -18.75
N GLN A 29 -10.76 -1.19 -18.37
CA GLN A 29 -11.07 -0.75 -17.01
C GLN A 29 -10.96 -1.87 -15.97
N PHE A 30 -11.40 -3.08 -16.31
CA PHE A 30 -11.31 -4.24 -15.41
C PHE A 30 -9.85 -4.67 -15.19
N LEU A 31 -9.05 -4.72 -16.25
CA LEU A 31 -7.61 -5.00 -16.18
C LEU A 31 -6.86 -3.88 -15.43
N SER A 32 -7.24 -2.62 -15.62
CA SER A 32 -6.66 -1.47 -14.90
C SER A 32 -7.09 -1.40 -13.42
N GLN A 33 -8.29 -1.84 -13.06
CA GLN A 33 -8.69 -1.95 -11.64
C GLN A 33 -7.97 -3.08 -10.90
N SER A 34 -7.48 -4.11 -11.61
CA SER A 34 -6.63 -5.14 -11.00
C SER A 34 -5.25 -4.62 -10.56
N THR A 35 -4.81 -3.49 -11.12
CA THR A 35 -3.76 -2.67 -10.54
C THR A 35 -4.35 -1.82 -9.42
N SER A 36 -4.63 -2.47 -8.29
CA SER A 36 -4.88 -1.77 -7.03
C SER A 36 -3.80 -0.71 -6.84
N GLN A 37 -4.22 0.54 -6.64
CA GLN A 37 -3.41 1.76 -6.38
C GLN A 37 -2.49 1.66 -5.15
N TRP A 38 -2.38 0.46 -4.56
CA TRP A 38 -1.43 0.05 -3.53
C TRP A 38 -0.17 -0.63 -4.09
N GLN A 39 0.04 -0.62 -5.42
CA GLN A 39 1.35 -0.94 -6.00
C GLN A 39 2.32 0.24 -5.78
N SER A 40 2.66 0.48 -4.51
CA SER A 40 3.85 1.22 -4.16
C SER A 40 5.06 0.52 -4.79
N SER A 41 6.05 1.28 -5.27
CA SER A 41 7.25 0.80 -5.97
C SER A 41 8.14 -0.18 -5.19
N HIS A 42 7.69 -0.63 -4.02
CA HIS A 42 8.35 -1.59 -3.14
C HIS A 42 7.77 -3.00 -3.23
N ARG A 43 6.67 -3.22 -3.97
CA ARG A 43 6.12 -4.57 -4.14
C ARG A 43 7.01 -5.35 -5.11
N GLY A 44 7.83 -6.24 -4.56
CA GLY A 44 8.65 -7.18 -5.34
C GLY A 44 7.82 -7.96 -6.37
N ASN A 45 8.49 -8.52 -7.37
CA ASN A 45 7.86 -9.33 -8.42
C ASN A 45 6.93 -10.37 -7.77
N PRO A 46 5.70 -10.67 -8.27
CA PRO A 46 4.84 -11.70 -7.68
C PRO A 46 5.54 -13.05 -7.41
N ARG A 47 6.60 -13.36 -8.19
CA ARG A 47 7.47 -14.54 -7.98
C ARG A 47 8.38 -14.43 -6.75
N GLU A 48 8.73 -13.22 -6.33
CA GLU A 48 9.60 -12.87 -5.20
C GLU A 48 8.89 -13.01 -3.85
N CYS A 49 7.56 -12.99 -3.86
CA CYS A 49 6.69 -13.19 -2.71
C CYS A 49 6.41 -14.66 -2.34
N ARG A 50 7.19 -15.62 -2.85
CA ARG A 50 7.04 -17.05 -2.52
C ARG A 50 8.01 -17.45 -1.42
N PHE A 51 7.48 -17.89 -0.27
CA PHE A 51 8.26 -18.27 0.91
C PHE A 51 7.98 -19.74 1.25
N ASP A 52 9.03 -20.54 1.38
CA ASP A 52 8.90 -21.94 1.80
C ASP A 52 8.76 -22.08 3.32
N HIS A 53 9.25 -21.09 4.07
CA HIS A 53 9.18 -21.04 5.54
C HIS A 53 9.03 -19.59 6.02
N LEU A 54 8.17 -19.37 7.02
CA LEU A 54 8.03 -18.11 7.74
C LEU A 54 8.63 -18.24 9.13
N GLN A 55 9.42 -17.26 9.55
CA GLN A 55 10.04 -17.23 10.87
C GLN A 55 9.61 -16.00 11.65
N ALA A 56 9.65 -16.10 12.98
CA ALA A 56 9.52 -14.92 13.83
C ALA A 56 10.75 -14.03 13.66
N PHE A 57 10.53 -12.72 13.46
CA PHE A 57 11.61 -11.75 13.32
C PHE A 57 11.90 -11.07 14.64
N LYS A 58 13.18 -10.78 14.88
CA LYS A 58 13.65 -9.89 15.94
C LYS A 58 14.10 -8.57 15.30
N PRO A 59 14.09 -7.46 16.05
CA PRO A 59 14.68 -6.22 15.56
C PRO A 59 16.17 -6.42 15.25
N ILE A 60 16.64 -5.86 14.15
CA ILE A 60 18.05 -5.95 13.72
C ILE A 60 18.91 -4.82 14.27
N ARG A 61 18.28 -3.70 14.63
CA ARG A 61 18.96 -2.52 15.13
C ARG A 61 18.17 -1.90 16.27
N THR A 62 18.88 -1.46 17.29
CA THR A 62 18.32 -0.71 18.41
C THR A 62 19.03 0.64 18.49
N VAL A 63 18.26 1.72 18.49
CA VAL A 63 18.75 3.09 18.64
C VAL A 63 18.28 3.59 20.00
N ARG A 64 19.21 4.06 20.83
CA ARG A 64 18.91 4.63 22.15
C ARG A 64 18.92 6.15 22.06
N SER A 65 17.90 6.77 22.64
CA SER A 65 17.79 8.23 22.83
C SER A 65 17.72 8.54 24.33
N GLN A 66 17.69 9.82 24.70
CA GLN A 66 17.70 10.25 26.11
C GLN A 66 16.59 9.65 26.97
N ALA A 67 15.40 9.40 26.41
CA ALA A 67 14.23 8.85 27.10
C ALA A 67 13.43 7.89 26.21
N ASP A 68 14.08 7.28 25.22
CA ASP A 68 13.47 6.25 24.38
C ASP A 68 14.48 5.20 23.90
N THR A 69 13.94 4.06 23.48
CA THR A 69 14.63 3.08 22.66
C THR A 69 13.78 2.74 21.45
N THR A 70 14.35 2.92 20.26
CA THR A 70 13.72 2.59 18.98
C THR A 70 14.35 1.32 18.40
N GLU A 71 13.57 0.26 18.28
CA GLU A 71 13.91 -1.01 17.68
C GLU A 71 13.41 -1.07 16.23
N VAL A 72 14.33 -1.36 15.31
CA VAL A 72 14.09 -1.35 13.86
C VAL A 72 14.20 -2.76 13.31
N TYR A 73 13.17 -3.19 12.57
CA TYR A 73 13.16 -4.47 11.86
C TYR A 73 13.81 -4.34 10.49
N ASP A 74 14.26 -5.46 9.93
CA ASP A 74 15.03 -5.48 8.69
C ASP A 74 14.20 -5.11 7.46
N ILE A 75 14.34 -3.87 6.97
CA ILE A 75 13.67 -3.39 5.75
C ILE A 75 14.07 -4.24 4.52
N SER A 76 15.27 -4.81 4.54
CA SER A 76 15.78 -5.62 3.43
C SER A 76 15.25 -7.06 3.44
N ASN A 77 14.51 -7.46 4.47
CA ASN A 77 13.92 -8.79 4.53
C ASN A 77 12.90 -8.99 3.41
N LYS A 78 13.01 -10.10 2.68
CA LYS A 78 12.12 -10.42 1.56
C LYS A 78 10.64 -10.44 1.94
N LEU A 79 10.29 -10.87 3.15
CA LEU A 79 8.90 -10.84 3.62
C LEU A 79 8.39 -9.40 3.75
N PHE A 80 9.16 -8.54 4.41
CA PHE A 80 8.81 -7.13 4.58
C PHE A 80 8.74 -6.39 3.24
N GLN A 81 9.70 -6.63 2.33
CA GLN A 81 9.66 -6.10 0.96
C GLN A 81 8.41 -6.58 0.20
N CYS A 82 8.12 -7.88 0.22
CA CYS A 82 6.94 -8.44 -0.43
C CYS A 82 5.62 -7.80 0.06
N THR A 83 5.49 -7.64 1.39
CA THR A 83 4.30 -7.02 1.99
C THR A 83 4.26 -5.50 1.82
N GLY A 84 5.37 -4.86 1.49
CA GLY A 84 5.50 -3.40 1.46
C GLY A 84 5.36 -2.77 2.84
N VAL A 85 5.70 -3.49 3.92
CA VAL A 85 5.54 -3.05 5.31
C VAL A 85 6.90 -2.87 5.96
N PHE A 86 7.02 -1.82 6.78
CA PHE A 86 8.16 -1.59 7.65
C PHE A 86 7.70 -1.53 9.11
N VAL A 87 8.41 -2.24 10.00
CA VAL A 87 8.06 -2.36 11.41
C VAL A 87 9.09 -1.67 12.28
N VAL A 88 8.61 -0.85 13.21
CA VAL A 88 9.40 -0.19 14.25
C VAL A 88 8.71 -0.38 15.59
N ARG A 89 9.45 -0.81 16.61
CA ARG A 89 8.97 -0.85 18.00
C ARG A 89 9.64 0.28 18.79
N ARG A 90 8.86 1.09 19.49
CA ARG A 90 9.38 2.17 20.34
C ARG A 90 9.04 1.86 21.79
N VAL A 91 10.04 1.98 22.66
CA VAL A 91 9.90 1.90 24.11
C VAL A 91 10.21 3.29 24.65
N ILE A 92 9.18 4.00 25.12
CA ILE A 92 9.31 5.36 25.64
C ILE A 92 9.32 5.27 27.16
N GLU A 93 10.32 5.88 27.79
CA GLU A 93 10.45 5.89 29.25
C GLU A 93 9.45 6.86 29.91
N PRO A 94 9.16 6.72 31.21
CA PRO A 94 8.31 7.69 31.91
C PRO A 94 8.82 9.12 31.77
N ARG A 95 7.94 10.05 31.39
CA ARG A 95 8.26 11.45 31.03
C ARG A 95 9.12 11.61 29.76
N GLY A 96 9.28 10.54 28.98
CA GLY A 96 9.89 10.60 27.67
C GLY A 96 8.98 11.26 26.64
N LEU A 97 9.58 12.05 25.75
CA LEU A 97 8.91 12.69 24.63
C LEU A 97 9.49 12.14 23.33
N LEU A 98 8.66 11.45 22.54
CA LEU A 98 9.01 11.14 21.16
C LEU A 98 8.90 12.41 20.34
N LEU A 99 10.01 12.84 19.73
CA LEU A 99 10.03 14.05 18.93
C LEU A 99 9.09 13.95 17.71
N PRO A 100 8.45 15.06 17.30
CA PRO A 100 7.62 15.09 16.10
C PRO A 100 8.38 14.57 14.88
N HIS A 101 7.75 13.67 14.13
CA HIS A 101 8.28 13.14 12.88
C HIS A 101 7.14 12.87 11.90
N TYR A 102 7.47 12.78 10.62
CA TYR A 102 6.55 12.39 9.57
C TYR A 102 7.06 11.12 8.88
N SER A 103 6.13 10.33 8.34
CA SER A 103 6.41 9.17 7.50
C SER A 103 5.96 9.48 6.08
N ASN A 104 6.65 8.92 5.09
CA ASN A 104 6.26 8.98 3.68
C ASN A 104 5.13 8.00 3.32
N GLY A 105 4.67 7.17 4.27
CA GLY A 105 3.59 6.20 4.08
C GLY A 105 2.59 6.19 5.22
N VAL A 106 1.49 5.46 5.01
CA VAL A 106 0.47 5.22 6.03
C VAL A 106 1.09 4.47 7.21
N THR A 107 0.90 5.00 8.42
CA THR A 107 1.46 4.42 9.64
C THR A 107 0.33 3.94 10.54
N LEU A 108 0.39 2.68 10.97
CA LEU A 108 -0.47 2.12 12.00
C LEU A 108 0.33 2.00 13.31
N VAL A 109 -0.22 2.51 14.41
CA VAL A 109 0.41 2.47 15.73
C VAL A 109 -0.39 1.55 16.66
N TYR A 110 0.28 0.57 17.26
CA TYR A 110 -0.30 -0.33 18.25
C TYR A 110 0.39 -0.14 19.61
N ILE A 111 -0.37 0.18 20.66
CA ILE A 111 0.15 0.38 22.02
C ILE A 111 0.19 -0.95 22.75
N ILE A 112 1.38 -1.54 22.87
CA ILE A 112 1.58 -2.84 23.52
C ILE A 112 1.44 -2.74 25.05
N GLN A 113 2.02 -1.71 25.65
CA GLN A 113 2.03 -1.53 27.11
C GLN A 113 2.10 -0.04 27.46
N GLY A 114 1.43 0.33 28.54
CA GLY A 114 1.46 1.68 29.11
C GLY A 114 0.36 2.59 28.59
N ARG A 115 0.49 3.89 28.88
CA ARG A 115 -0.43 4.96 28.47
C ARG A 115 0.35 6.24 28.23
N GLY A 116 -0.17 7.12 27.40
CA GLY A 116 0.48 8.39 27.05
C GLY A 116 -0.44 9.33 26.29
N VAL A 117 0.15 10.37 25.71
CA VAL A 117 -0.55 11.38 24.91
C VAL A 117 0.04 11.35 23.50
N THR A 118 -0.82 11.45 22.48
CA THR A 118 -0.43 11.57 21.07
C THR A 118 -0.98 12.89 20.52
N GLY A 119 -0.24 13.51 19.59
CA GLY A 119 -0.61 14.80 19.00
C GLY A 119 -0.39 14.77 17.49
N PRO A 120 -1.36 14.30 16.68
CA PRO A 120 -1.26 14.41 15.23
C PRO A 120 -1.43 15.87 14.80
N THR A 121 -0.64 16.29 13.81
CA THR A 121 -0.78 17.62 13.19
C THR A 121 -1.34 17.47 11.79
N PHE A 122 -2.42 18.19 11.49
CA PHE A 122 -3.06 18.21 10.18
C PHE A 122 -2.84 19.58 9.52
N PRO A 123 -2.13 19.67 8.38
CA PRO A 123 -1.90 20.93 7.69
C PRO A 123 -3.21 21.66 7.35
N GLY A 124 -3.28 22.95 7.69
CA GLY A 124 -4.45 23.80 7.42
C GLY A 124 -5.57 23.74 8.46
N CYS A 125 -5.52 22.82 9.44
CA CYS A 125 -6.47 22.81 10.54
C CYS A 125 -6.08 23.84 11.62
N PRO A 126 -7.05 24.61 12.17
CA PRO A 126 -6.78 25.52 13.28
C PRO A 126 -6.45 24.75 14.57
N GLN A 127 -5.80 25.43 15.51
CA GLN A 127 -5.55 24.87 16.84
C GLN A 127 -6.88 24.64 17.58
N ALA A 128 -7.21 23.37 17.83
CA ALA A 128 -8.46 22.99 18.49
C ALA A 128 -8.42 23.12 20.02
N TYR A 129 -7.23 23.08 20.63
CA TYR A 129 -7.05 23.17 22.08
C TYR A 129 -6.54 24.56 22.48
N GLN A 130 -7.31 25.26 23.31
CA GLN A 130 -6.91 26.50 23.99
C GLN A 130 -6.74 26.16 25.48
N GLN A 131 -5.72 26.73 26.11
CA GLN A 131 -5.40 26.49 27.53
C GLN A 131 -6.26 27.35 28.45
#